data_AF-A0A7C1YRF4-F1
#
_entry.id   AF-A0A7C1YRF4-F1
#
_cell.length_a   1.000
_cell.length_b   1.000
_cell.length_c   1.000
_cell.angle_alpha   90.00
_cell.angle_beta   90.00
_cell.angle_gamma   90.00
#
_symmetry.space_group_name_H-M   'P 1'
#
loop_
_entity.id
_entity.type
_entity.pdbx_description
1 polymer ?
#
loop_
_entity_poly.entity_id
_entity_poly.type
_entity_poly.pdbx_seq_one_letter_code
_entity_poly.pdbx_strand_id
1 'polypeptide(L)' 'MDIHCFHCGQPVPDRLDLHVEINHQVQPMCCKGCEAVALAIVAGGMESYYQYRTEKSTTAKELIPDLVFLPVPYSEVPWL' A
#
# COMPACT_ATOMS: atom_id res chain seq x y z
N MET A 1 14.98 8.11 -13.81
CA MET A 1 15.36 7.74 -12.43
C MET A 1 14.07 7.35 -11.77
N ASP A 2 13.87 6.06 -11.53
CA ASP A 2 12.55 5.56 -11.14
C ASP A 2 12.34 5.79 -9.64
N ILE A 3 11.34 6.60 -9.32
CA ILE A 3 10.94 6.87 -7.93
C ILE A 3 10.15 5.64 -7.46
N HIS A 4 10.53 5.10 -6.30
CA HIS A 4 9.85 3.96 -5.70
C HIS A 4 9.10 4.39 -4.45
N CYS A 5 7.94 3.79 -4.23
CA CYS A 5 7.12 4.00 -3.05
C CYS A 5 7.90 3.66 -1.78
N PHE A 6 7.92 4.58 -0.83
CA PHE A 6 8.62 4.34 0.44
C PHE A 6 7.95 3.24 1.29
N HIS A 7 6.63 3.10 1.16
CA HIS A 7 5.85 2.14 1.93
C HIS A 7 5.99 0.70 1.40
N CYS A 8 5.57 0.45 0.15
CA CYS A 8 5.55 -0.90 -0.44
C CYS A 8 6.73 -1.21 -1.38
N GLY A 9 7.46 -0.19 -1.85
CA GLY A 9 8.60 -0.38 -2.75
C GLY A 9 8.26 -0.54 -4.23
N GLN A 10 6.99 -0.52 -4.63
CA GLN A 10 6.59 -0.50 -6.04
C GLN A 10 6.94 0.84 -6.73
N PRO A 11 7.10 0.88 -8.06
CA PRO A 11 7.35 2.13 -8.78
C PRO A 11 6.19 3.12 -8.59
N VAL A 12 6.52 4.39 -8.46
CA VAL A 12 5.54 5.48 -8.43
C VAL A 12 5.14 5.80 -9.88
N PRO A 13 3.84 5.74 -10.22
CA PRO A 13 3.37 6.10 -11.56
C PRO A 13 3.72 7.54 -11.94
N ASP A 14 3.99 7.77 -13.22
CA ASP A 14 4.20 9.11 -13.73
C ASP A 14 3.00 10.03 -13.43
N ARG A 15 3.29 11.30 -13.13
CA ARG A 15 2.30 12.34 -12.79
C ARG A 15 1.50 12.06 -11.52
N LEU A 16 1.94 11.13 -10.67
CA LEU A 16 1.40 10.95 -9.33
C LEU A 16 2.23 11.69 -8.29
N ASP A 17 1.62 12.66 -7.61
CA ASP A 17 2.25 13.42 -6.52
C ASP A 17 1.56 13.10 -5.19
N LEU A 18 1.88 11.92 -4.65
CA LEU A 18 1.44 11.48 -3.33
C LEU A 18 2.66 11.35 -2.43
N HIS A 19 2.60 11.96 -1.26
CA HIS A 19 3.73 12.02 -0.35
C HIS A 19 3.28 12.10 1.12
N VAL A 20 4.14 11.58 2.01
CA VAL A 20 3.96 11.66 3.47
C VAL A 20 5.27 12.08 4.11
N GLU A 21 5.22 12.97 5.09
CA GLU A 21 6.39 13.28 5.92
C GLU A 21 6.63 12.16 6.93
N ILE A 22 7.79 11.51 6.86
CA ILE A 22 8.19 10.40 7.74
C ILE A 22 9.61 10.69 8.21
N ASN A 23 9.86 10.73 9.53
CA ASN A 23 11.14 11.12 10.12
C ASN A 23 11.70 12.44 9.54
N HIS A 24 10.84 13.46 9.39
CA HIS A 24 11.17 14.77 8.79
C HIS A 24 11.63 14.74 7.33
N GLN A 25 11.32 13.66 6.60
CA GLN A 25 11.61 13.54 5.17
C GLN A 25 10.32 13.32 4.40
N VAL A 26 10.14 14.05 3.30
CA VAL A 26 9.03 13.85 2.37
C VAL A 26 9.28 12.58 1.57
N GLN A 27 8.44 11.56 1.77
CA GLN A 27 8.57 10.25 1.16
C GLN A 27 7.44 10.00 0.14
N PRO A 28 7.76 9.51 -1.08
CA PRO A 28 6.78 9.34 -2.14
C PRO A 28 5.95 8.05 -2.00
N MET A 29 4.72 8.05 -2.52
CA MET A 29 3.77 6.94 -2.46
C MET A 29 3.25 6.55 -3.85
N CYS A 30 3.14 5.25 -4.14
CA CYS A 30 2.65 4.79 -5.46
C CYS A 30 1.12 4.83 -5.61
N CYS A 31 0.36 4.95 -4.52
CA CYS A 31 -1.10 4.97 -4.55
C CYS A 31 -1.70 5.56 -3.26
N LYS A 32 -3.00 5.89 -3.30
CA LYS A 32 -3.75 6.38 -2.14
C LYS A 32 -3.79 5.42 -0.96
N GLY A 33 -3.72 4.10 -1.22
CA GLY A 33 -3.62 3.10 -0.16
C GLY A 33 -2.32 3.21 0.63
N CYS A 34 -1.18 3.33 -0.07
CA CYS A 34 0.12 3.51 0.56
C CYS A 34 0.22 4.82 1.34
N GLU A 35 -0.32 5.91 0.77
CA GLU A 35 -0.42 7.21 1.45
C GLU A 35 -1.25 7.11 2.74
N ALA A 36 -2.44 6.50 2.68
CA ALA A 36 -3.32 6.36 3.84
C ALA A 36 -2.69 5.53 4.97
N VAL A 37 -2.06 4.39 4.64
CA VAL A 37 -1.38 3.56 5.64
C VAL A 37 -0.18 4.29 6.24
N ALA A 38 0.63 4.95 5.40
CA ALA A 38 1.78 5.71 5.88
C ALA A 38 1.36 6.87 6.81
N LEU A 39 0.32 7.62 6.44
CA LEU A 39 -0.26 8.66 7.29
C LEU A 39 -0.75 8.10 8.63
N ALA A 40 -1.43 6.96 8.62
CA ALA A 40 -1.92 6.33 9.85
C ALA A 40 -0.78 5.89 10.78
N ILE A 41 0.33 5.38 10.24
CA ILE A 41 1.52 5.01 11.01
C ILE A 41 2.14 6.26 11.67
N VAL A 42 2.33 7.33 10.90
CA VAL A 42 2.89 8.61 11.39
C VAL A 42 1.98 9.24 12.44
N ALA A 43 0.69 9.37 12.15
CA ALA A 43 -0.29 9.94 13.07
C ALA A 43 -0.41 9.15 14.38
N GLY A 44 -0.15 7.84 14.34
CA GLY A 44 -0.10 6.98 15.51
C GLY A 44 1.22 7.01 16.29
N GLY A 45 2.20 7.80 15.88
CA GLY A 45 3.53 7.84 16.50
C GLY A 45 4.33 6.55 16.31
N MET A 46 3.98 5.73 15.31
CA MET A 46 4.58 4.42 15.06
C MET A 46 5.66 4.48 13.97
N GLU A 47 6.30 5.62 13.75
CA GLU A 47 7.31 5.80 12.70
C GLU A 47 8.51 4.84 12.84
N SER A 48 8.79 4.35 14.05
CA SER A 48 9.76 3.29 14.33
C SER A 48 9.49 2.00 13.55
N TYR A 49 8.24 1.76 13.13
CA TYR A 49 7.87 0.69 12.20
C TYR A 49 8.80 0.65 10.97
N TYR A 50 9.13 1.81 10.40
CA TYR A 50 9.97 1.88 9.21
C TYR A 50 11.43 1.51 9.47
N GLN A 51 11.89 1.58 10.72
CA GLN A 51 13.25 1.19 11.13
C GLN A 51 13.35 -0.32 11.38
N TYR A 52 12.30 -0.91 11.95
CA TYR A 52 12.31 -2.31 12.40
C TYR A 52 11.59 -3.28 11.47
N ARG A 53 10.90 -2.81 10.42
CA ARG A 53 10.28 -3.71 9.44
C ARG A 53 11.33 -4.59 8.76
N THR A 54 11.06 -5.89 8.69
CA THR A 54 11.92 -6.85 8.00
C THR A 54 11.67 -6.85 6.49
N GLU A 55 10.44 -6.51 6.08
CA GLU A 55 10.02 -6.47 4.67
C GLU A 55 9.14 -5.25 4.40
N LYS A 56 9.05 -4.86 3.12
CA LYS A 56 8.09 -3.83 2.70
C LYS A 56 6.69 -4.42 2.63
N SER A 57 5.68 -3.61 2.94
CA SER A 57 4.29 -4.09 3.00
C SER A 57 3.84 -4.58 1.63
N THR A 58 3.35 -5.83 1.58
CA THR A 58 2.69 -6.42 0.42
C THR A 58 1.35 -5.74 0.18
N THR A 59 1.02 -5.52 -1.08
CA THR A 59 -0.21 -4.82 -1.46
C THR A 59 -1.39 -5.78 -1.44
N ALA A 60 -2.59 -5.30 -1.11
CA ALA A 60 -3.81 -6.13 -1.08
C ALA A 60 -4.07 -6.87 -2.41
N LYS A 61 -3.54 -6.36 -3.53
CA LYS A 61 -3.59 -7.00 -4.84
C LYS A 61 -2.92 -8.38 -4.87
N GLU A 62 -1.90 -8.61 -4.04
CA GLU A 62 -1.19 -9.88 -3.93
C GLU A 62 -1.93 -10.90 -3.05
N LEU A 63 -2.95 -10.46 -2.30
CA LEU A 63 -3.70 -11.29 -1.36
C LEU A 63 -5.05 -11.76 -1.91
N ILE A 64 -5.41 -11.38 -3.15
CA ILE A 64 -6.67 -11.79 -3.76
C ILE A 64 -6.53 -13.26 -4.17
N PRO A 65 -7.32 -14.19 -3.59
CA PRO A 65 -7.31 -15.58 -4.02
C PRO A 65 -7.75 -15.68 -5.49
N ASP A 66 -7.16 -16.59 -6.26
CA ASP A 66 -7.55 -16.85 -7.66
C ASP A 66 -9.06 -17.09 -7.84
N LEU A 67 -9.72 -17.59 -6.78
CA LEU A 67 -11.16 -17.83 -6.69
C LEU A 67 -12.01 -16.56 -6.92
N VAL A 68 -11.49 -15.36 -6.66
CA VAL A 68 -12.22 -14.08 -6.83
C VAL A 68 -12.30 -13.68 -8.31
N PHE A 69 -11.41 -14.20 -9.15
CA PHE A 69 -11.43 -13.96 -10.59
C PHE A 69 -12.20 -15.03 -11.37
N LEU A 70 -12.73 -16.05 -10.69
CA LEU A 70 -13.62 -17.02 -11.31
C LEU A 70 -14.97 -16.35 -11.62
N PRO A 71 -15.54 -16.55 -12.83
CA PRO A 71 -16.89 -16.13 -13.12
C PRO A 71 -17.86 -17.08 -12.42
N VAL A 72 -18.04 -16.90 -11.11
CA VAL A 72 -19.12 -17.58 -10.37
C VAL A 72 -20.36 -16.69 -10.49
N PRO A 73 -21.48 -17.19 -11.03
CA PRO A 73 -22.73 -16.43 -11.03
C PRO A 73 -23.08 -16.02 -9.61
N TYR A 74 -23.59 -14.79 -9.43
CA TYR A 74 -23.99 -14.27 -8.10
C TYR A 74 -24.98 -15.21 -7.38
N SER A 75 -25.78 -15.99 -8.13
CA SER A 75 -26.71 -17.00 -7.62
C SER A 75 -26.06 -18.22 -6.95
N GLU A 76 -24.74 -18.37 -7.05
CA GLU A 76 -23.99 -19.49 -6.51
C GLU A 76 -23.14 -19.10 -5.29
N VAL A 77 -23.25 -17.86 -4.80
CA VAL A 77 -22.54 -17.39 -3.61
C VAL A 77 -23.37 -17.74 -2.37
N PRO A 78 -22.94 -18.68 -1.49
CA PRO A 78 -23.77 -19.21 -0.40
C PRO A 78 -24.15 -18.22 0.72
N TRP A 79 -23.58 -17.01 0.70
CA TRP A 79 -23.74 -15.98 1.74
C TRP A 79 -24.45 -14.71 1.24
N LEU A 80 -25.09 -14.80 0.06
CA LEU A 80 -25.95 -13.78 -0.56
C LEU A 80 -27.35 -14.35 -0.75
#